data_AF-A0A1F9D319-F1
#
_entry.id   AF-A0A1F9D319-F1
#
_cell.length_a   1.000
_cell.length_b   1.000
_cell.length_c   1.000
_cell.angle_alpha   90.00
_cell.angle_beta   90.00
_cell.angle_gamma   90.00
#
_symmetry.space_group_name_H-M   'P 1'
#
loop_
_entity.id
_entity.type
_entity.pdbx_description
1 polymer ?
#
loop_
_entity_poly.entity_id
_entity_poly.type
_entity_poly.pdbx_seq_one_letter_code
_entity_poly.pdbx_strand_id
1 'polypeptide(L)'
;MQIMSSEPFTLPTFTMADYNLYRLDDRIFWAFLLAGLIFCMIHAIRRSFRQPHPTEPPEKERSLPAKEKEEIERHTLFQRIFHWSNSVAVILLTISGWMIYRPKEISSLTGTPSVWFFWHRWGVALLLVGLAFHIIYESFIASGSNPMVVNRKEARKIFTILKNFFGLSKSYPVATKYHSGQIFFHWVVAGNLFLLILTGFVIWKPFRDLLPLLLFGAGWDFIFYSRLLHGFFSAILIASLFGHIYFAVLIKKNWPEAKSMLTGRVSLHEHLKSHSL
;
A
#
# COMPACT_ATOMS: atom_id res chain seq x y z
N MET A 1 34.09 -12.26 39.17
CA MET A 1 33.53 -11.31 38.20
C MET A 1 33.93 -11.80 36.81
N GLN A 2 33.06 -12.62 36.20
CA GLN A 2 33.35 -13.27 34.93
C GLN A 2 33.05 -12.27 33.83
N ILE A 3 34.11 -11.81 33.15
CA ILE A 3 34.02 -10.88 32.02
C ILE A 3 33.28 -11.64 30.92
N MET A 4 32.04 -11.24 30.64
CA MET A 4 31.33 -11.66 29.44
C MET A 4 32.16 -11.20 28.24
N SER A 5 32.91 -12.11 27.63
CA SER A 5 33.49 -11.89 26.32
C SER A 5 32.32 -11.74 25.35
N SER A 6 32.02 -10.51 24.95
CA SER A 6 31.13 -10.29 23.80
C SER A 6 31.82 -10.88 22.59
N GLU A 7 31.39 -12.08 22.17
CA GLU A 7 31.86 -12.65 20.93
C GLU A 7 31.65 -11.60 19.83
N PRO A 8 32.71 -11.25 19.06
CA PRO A 8 32.55 -10.33 17.97
C PRO A 8 31.53 -10.91 17.00
N PHE A 9 30.58 -10.07 16.57
CA PHE A 9 29.57 -10.39 15.58
C PHE A 9 30.25 -10.70 14.23
N THR A 10 30.80 -11.91 14.12
CA THR A 10 31.51 -12.41 12.94
C THR A 10 30.47 -12.79 11.88
N LEU A 11 30.79 -12.49 10.62
CA LEU A 11 29.93 -12.86 9.50
C LEU A 11 29.88 -14.39 9.39
N PRO A 12 28.70 -15.02 9.33
CA PRO A 12 28.62 -16.46 9.13
C PRO A 12 29.15 -16.82 7.73
N THR A 13 29.80 -17.97 7.62
CA THR A 13 30.11 -18.56 6.31
C THR A 13 28.81 -19.05 5.67
N PHE A 14 28.39 -18.42 4.57
CA PHE A 14 27.18 -18.77 3.84
C PHE A 14 27.46 -19.75 2.70
N THR A 15 26.73 -20.86 2.64
CA THR A 15 26.63 -21.62 1.40
C THR A 15 25.64 -20.95 0.44
N MET A 16 25.74 -21.25 -0.85
CA MET A 16 24.73 -20.80 -1.83
C MET A 16 23.34 -21.41 -1.54
N ALA A 17 23.28 -22.57 -0.89
CA ALA A 17 22.03 -23.18 -0.46
C ALA A 17 21.36 -22.34 0.64
N ASP A 18 22.14 -21.87 1.62
CA ASP A 18 21.64 -20.99 2.68
C ASP A 18 21.19 -19.64 2.09
N TYR A 19 21.94 -19.07 1.15
CA TYR A 19 21.54 -17.83 0.47
C TYR A 19 20.17 -17.94 -0.21
N ASN A 20 19.89 -19.07 -0.86
CA ASN A 20 18.62 -19.32 -1.54
C ASN A 20 17.45 -19.49 -0.56
N LEU A 21 17.69 -19.97 0.66
CA LEU A 21 16.67 -20.07 1.71
C LEU A 21 16.19 -18.69 2.18
N TYR A 22 17.11 -17.73 2.30
CA TYR A 22 16.83 -16.39 2.83
C TYR A 22 16.57 -15.33 1.77
N ARG A 23 16.37 -15.76 0.53
CA ARG A 23 15.88 -14.94 -0.58
C ARG A 23 14.51 -15.47 -0.95
N LEU A 24 13.54 -14.59 -1.19
CA LEU A 24 12.25 -15.03 -1.72
C LEU A 24 12.48 -15.74 -3.06
N ASP A 25 11.99 -16.98 -3.17
CA ASP A 25 12.04 -17.74 -4.40
C ASP A 25 11.35 -16.96 -5.53
N ASP A 26 12.00 -16.90 -6.70
CA ASP A 26 11.53 -16.08 -7.81
C ASP A 26 10.15 -16.57 -8.31
N ARG A 27 9.84 -17.88 -8.24
CA ARG A 27 8.54 -18.42 -8.66
C ARG A 27 7.44 -17.92 -7.73
N ILE A 28 7.71 -17.88 -6.43
CA ILE A 28 6.79 -17.32 -5.43
C ILE A 28 6.59 -15.83 -5.68
N PHE A 29 7.67 -15.08 -5.92
CA PHE A 29 7.60 -13.66 -6.27
C PHE A 29 6.68 -13.42 -7.49
N TRP A 30 6.92 -14.14 -8.58
CA TRP A 30 6.08 -14.03 -9.79
C TRP A 30 4.65 -14.51 -9.57
N ALA A 31 4.42 -15.51 -8.73
CA ALA A 31 3.08 -15.96 -8.37
C ALA A 31 2.25 -14.86 -7.71
N PHE A 32 2.84 -14.03 -6.83
CA PHE A 32 2.15 -12.87 -6.24
C PHE A 32 1.76 -11.83 -7.28
N LEU A 33 2.68 -11.49 -8.19
CA LEU A 33 2.42 -10.52 -9.26
C LEU A 33 1.32 -11.04 -10.19
N LEU A 34 1.40 -12.30 -10.60
CA LEU A 34 0.40 -12.96 -11.43
C LEU A 34 -0.96 -13.03 -10.73
N ALA A 35 -1.00 -13.34 -9.43
CA ALA A 35 -2.23 -13.35 -8.65
C ALA A 35 -2.89 -11.96 -8.62
N GLY A 36 -2.11 -10.88 -8.49
CA GLY A 36 -2.61 -9.51 -8.57
C GLY A 36 -3.21 -9.17 -9.94
N LEU A 37 -2.54 -9.58 -11.03
CA LEU A 37 -3.04 -9.40 -12.40
C LEU A 37 -4.31 -10.22 -12.67
N ILE A 38 -4.33 -11.49 -12.26
CA ILE A 38 -5.50 -12.37 -12.36
C ILE A 38 -6.67 -11.79 -11.58
N PHE A 39 -6.44 -11.26 -10.37
CA PHE A 39 -7.46 -10.58 -9.60
C PHE A 39 -8.05 -9.38 -10.38
N CYS A 40 -7.20 -8.53 -10.96
CA CYS A 40 -7.66 -7.40 -11.77
C CYS A 40 -8.47 -7.86 -13.00
N MET A 41 -8.03 -8.93 -13.66
CA MET A 41 -8.72 -9.53 -14.80
C MET A 41 -10.10 -10.09 -14.41
N ILE A 42 -10.16 -10.91 -13.36
CA ILE A 42 -11.42 -11.46 -12.83
C ILE A 42 -12.36 -10.34 -12.42
N HIS A 43 -11.84 -9.31 -11.73
CA HIS A 43 -12.62 -8.14 -11.37
C HIS A 43 -13.16 -7.43 -12.62
N ALA A 44 -12.35 -7.22 -13.66
CA ALA A 44 -12.77 -6.57 -14.91
C ALA A 44 -13.87 -7.36 -15.62
N ILE A 45 -13.68 -8.68 -15.80
CA ILE A 45 -14.64 -9.59 -16.42
C ILE A 45 -15.94 -9.58 -15.61
N ARG A 46 -15.88 -9.68 -14.28
CA ARG A 46 -17.08 -9.64 -13.46
C ARG A 46 -17.83 -8.32 -13.65
N ARG A 47 -17.12 -7.19 -13.73
CA ARG A 47 -17.74 -5.87 -13.91
C ARG A 47 -18.30 -5.68 -15.32
N SER A 48 -17.80 -6.36 -16.34
CA SER A 48 -18.43 -6.30 -17.67
C SER A 48 -19.81 -6.97 -17.69
N PHE A 49 -20.05 -7.96 -16.82
CA PHE A 49 -21.33 -8.66 -16.73
C PHE A 49 -22.25 -8.17 -15.59
N ARG A 50 -21.69 -7.71 -14.47
CA ARG A 50 -22.45 -7.33 -13.26
C ARG A 50 -21.87 -6.08 -12.62
N GLN A 51 -22.55 -4.96 -12.81
CA GLN A 51 -22.28 -3.73 -12.06
C GLN A 51 -23.01 -3.78 -10.72
N PRO A 52 -22.31 -3.59 -9.58
CA PRO A 52 -22.97 -3.44 -8.30
C PRO A 52 -23.62 -2.06 -8.21
N HIS A 53 -24.92 -2.10 -7.93
CA HIS A 53 -25.69 -0.94 -7.55
C HIS A 53 -25.91 -0.97 -6.04
N PRO A 54 -25.79 0.17 -5.34
CA PRO A 54 -26.15 0.24 -3.94
C PRO A 54 -27.58 -0.26 -3.73
N THR A 55 -27.80 -1.08 -2.69
CA THR A 55 -29.14 -1.62 -2.40
C THR A 55 -30.13 -0.50 -2.05
N GLU A 56 -29.63 0.57 -1.45
CA GLU A 56 -30.39 1.74 -1.06
C GLU A 56 -29.71 2.98 -1.67
N PRO A 57 -30.46 3.92 -2.26
CA PRO A 57 -29.89 5.18 -2.73
C PRO A 57 -29.46 6.03 -1.52
N PRO A 58 -28.35 6.77 -1.63
CA PRO A 58 -27.90 7.68 -0.58
C PRO A 58 -28.99 8.69 -0.19
N GLU A 59 -29.14 8.91 1.11
CA GLU A 59 -30.24 9.67 1.73
C GLU A 59 -30.46 11.06 1.10
N LYS A 60 -29.38 11.75 0.72
CA LYS A 60 -29.44 13.10 0.11
C LYS A 60 -29.73 13.12 -1.39
N GLU A 61 -29.58 12.02 -2.12
CA GLU A 61 -30.02 11.94 -3.53
C GLU A 61 -31.55 12.09 -3.64
N ARG A 62 -32.30 11.73 -2.59
CA ARG A 62 -33.77 11.87 -2.56
C ARG A 62 -34.26 13.32 -2.39
N SER A 63 -33.41 14.25 -1.94
CA SER A 63 -33.86 15.56 -1.43
C SER A 63 -33.27 16.79 -2.14
N LEU A 64 -32.29 16.65 -3.03
CA LEU A 64 -31.63 17.80 -3.67
C LEU A 64 -31.72 17.75 -5.21
N PRO A 65 -32.20 18.82 -5.86
CA PRO A 65 -31.94 19.05 -7.28
C PRO A 65 -30.50 19.55 -7.44
N ALA A 66 -29.51 18.69 -7.18
CA ALA A 66 -28.11 19.05 -7.34
C ALA A 66 -27.85 19.40 -8.81
N LYS A 67 -27.58 20.67 -9.10
CA LYS A 67 -27.19 21.11 -10.45
C LYS A 67 -25.85 20.44 -10.79
N GLU A 68 -25.73 19.94 -12.02
CA GLU A 68 -24.55 19.20 -12.51
C GLU A 68 -23.21 19.92 -12.29
N LYS A 69 -23.23 21.26 -12.16
CA LYS A 69 -22.06 22.13 -12.01
C LYS A 69 -21.61 22.41 -10.57
N GLU A 70 -22.34 21.98 -9.55
CA GLU A 70 -21.90 22.20 -8.17
C GLU A 70 -20.72 21.27 -7.84
N GLU A 71 -19.60 21.81 -7.39
CA GLU A 71 -18.40 21.04 -7.02
C GLU A 71 -18.15 21.10 -5.52
N ILE A 72 -17.69 19.98 -4.95
CA ILE A 72 -17.25 19.90 -3.56
C ILE A 72 -15.76 19.56 -3.48
N GLU A 73 -15.11 20.03 -2.41
CA GLU A 73 -13.74 19.61 -2.08
C GLU A 73 -13.75 18.20 -1.50
N ARG A 74 -13.21 17.23 -2.26
CA ARG A 74 -13.07 15.84 -1.81
C ARG A 74 -11.73 15.63 -1.10
N HIS A 75 -10.66 16.18 -1.68
CA HIS A 75 -9.28 16.04 -1.20
C HIS A 75 -8.63 17.41 -1.00
N THR A 76 -8.13 17.65 0.21
CA THR A 76 -7.43 18.88 0.53
C THR A 76 -6.10 18.97 -0.22
N LEU A 77 -5.53 20.18 -0.32
CA LEU A 77 -4.18 20.36 -0.88
C LEU A 77 -3.15 19.50 -0.14
N PHE A 78 -3.24 19.46 1.19
CA PHE A 78 -2.38 18.64 2.03
C PHE A 78 -2.46 17.15 1.66
N GLN A 79 -3.67 16.60 1.55
CA GLN A 79 -3.88 15.18 1.21
C GLN A 79 -3.28 14.83 -0.14
N ARG A 80 -3.41 15.73 -1.13
CA ARG A 80 -2.84 15.55 -2.47
C ARG A 80 -1.31 15.59 -2.44
N ILE A 81 -0.71 16.59 -1.79
CA ILE A 81 0.75 16.69 -1.66
C ILE A 81 1.31 15.45 -0.97
N PHE A 82 0.69 15.05 0.15
CA PHE A 82 1.09 13.86 0.89
C PHE A 82 1.02 12.60 0.01
N HIS A 83 -0.11 12.39 -0.69
CA HIS A 83 -0.28 11.25 -1.58
C HIS A 83 0.78 11.22 -2.69
N TRP A 84 0.98 12.32 -3.40
CA TRP A 84 1.90 12.36 -4.54
C TRP A 84 3.37 12.27 -4.11
N SER A 85 3.76 12.89 -2.99
CA SER A 85 5.09 12.73 -2.40
C SER A 85 5.36 11.27 -2.02
N ASN A 86 4.40 10.60 -1.37
CA ASN A 86 4.53 9.17 -1.06
C ASN A 86 4.51 8.30 -2.31
N SER A 87 3.74 8.66 -3.33
CA SER A 87 3.72 7.93 -4.60
C SER A 87 5.09 7.96 -5.28
N VAL A 88 5.75 9.14 -5.29
CA VAL A 88 7.12 9.28 -5.78
C VAL A 88 8.09 8.43 -4.95
N ALA A 89 7.97 8.44 -3.62
CA ALA A 89 8.79 7.61 -2.74
C ALA A 89 8.62 6.10 -3.03
N VAL A 90 7.37 5.63 -3.13
CA VAL A 90 7.04 4.23 -3.40
C VAL A 90 7.52 3.80 -4.79
N ILE A 91 7.38 4.64 -5.82
CA ILE A 91 7.90 4.35 -7.16
C ILE A 91 9.42 4.24 -7.13
N LEU A 92 10.11 5.20 -6.49
CA LEU A 92 11.56 5.18 -6.35
C LEU A 92 12.05 3.93 -5.60
N LEU A 93 11.38 3.58 -4.49
CA LEU A 93 11.67 2.39 -3.70
C LEU A 93 11.42 1.10 -4.48
N THR A 94 10.33 1.04 -5.25
CA THR A 94 9.98 -0.13 -6.06
C THR A 94 11.01 -0.36 -7.16
N ILE A 95 11.38 0.69 -7.92
CA ILE A 95 12.37 0.59 -9.00
C ILE A 95 13.75 0.24 -8.42
N SER A 96 14.22 0.98 -7.42
CA SER A 96 15.52 0.72 -6.81
C SER A 96 15.57 -0.65 -6.13
N GLY A 97 14.51 -1.05 -5.43
CA GLY A 97 14.38 -2.36 -4.79
C GLY A 97 14.37 -3.50 -5.81
N TRP A 98 13.67 -3.34 -6.93
CA TRP A 98 13.70 -4.29 -8.04
C TRP A 98 15.13 -4.45 -8.57
N MET A 99 15.84 -3.36 -8.81
CA MET A 99 17.22 -3.41 -9.30
C MET A 99 18.21 -3.97 -8.28
N ILE A 100 17.96 -3.84 -6.99
CA ILE A 100 18.72 -4.52 -5.93
C ILE A 100 18.43 -6.04 -5.93
N TYR A 101 17.17 -6.43 -6.11
CA TYR A 101 16.74 -7.82 -6.10
C TYR A 101 17.15 -8.59 -7.38
N ARG A 102 16.98 -7.95 -8.55
CA ARG A 102 17.21 -8.49 -9.90
C ARG A 102 17.88 -7.44 -10.82
N PRO A 103 19.20 -7.19 -10.64
CA PRO A 103 19.91 -6.10 -11.33
C PRO A 103 20.04 -6.24 -12.85
N LYS A 104 19.77 -7.42 -13.44
CA LYS A 104 20.02 -7.70 -14.87
C LYS A 104 18.75 -7.75 -15.74
N GLU A 105 17.57 -7.57 -15.16
CA GLU A 105 16.31 -7.81 -15.89
C GLU A 105 15.75 -6.60 -16.61
N ILE A 106 16.01 -5.39 -16.11
CA ILE A 106 15.60 -4.17 -16.79
C ILE A 106 16.81 -3.64 -17.53
N SER A 107 17.02 -4.14 -18.75
CA SER A 107 18.19 -3.81 -19.58
C SER A 107 18.34 -2.32 -19.88
N SER A 108 17.24 -1.56 -19.87
CA SER A 108 17.25 -0.10 -20.08
C SER A 108 17.73 0.69 -18.86
N LEU A 109 17.76 0.09 -17.66
CA LEU A 109 18.19 0.73 -16.43
C LEU A 109 19.60 0.23 -16.08
N THR A 110 20.63 0.87 -16.61
CA THR A 110 22.02 0.58 -16.28
C THR A 110 22.41 1.23 -14.95
N GLY A 111 23.08 0.49 -14.07
CA GLY A 111 23.61 1.05 -12.82
C GLY A 111 24.29 0.02 -11.94
N THR A 112 25.27 0.46 -11.14
CA THR A 112 25.91 -0.39 -10.15
C THR A 112 24.97 -0.63 -8.96
N PRO A 113 25.14 -1.72 -8.18
CA PRO A 113 24.39 -1.93 -6.96
C PRO A 113 24.42 -0.73 -6.00
N SER A 114 25.57 -0.04 -5.91
CA SER A 114 25.72 1.15 -5.07
C SER A 114 24.79 2.30 -5.44
N VAL A 115 24.55 2.54 -6.73
CA VAL A 115 23.60 3.56 -7.22
C VAL A 115 22.17 3.19 -6.82
N TRP A 116 21.78 1.92 -6.96
CA TRP A 116 20.44 1.49 -6.57
C TRP A 116 20.21 1.59 -5.06
N PHE A 117 21.20 1.21 -4.24
CA PHE A 117 21.13 1.43 -2.79
C PHE A 117 21.11 2.92 -2.40
N PHE A 118 21.79 3.79 -3.16
CA PHE A 118 21.70 5.24 -2.94
C PHE A 118 20.26 5.74 -3.14
N TRP A 119 19.65 5.43 -4.28
CA TRP A 119 18.27 5.82 -4.56
C TRP A 119 17.25 5.19 -3.62
N HIS A 120 17.47 3.93 -3.23
CA HIS A 120 16.60 3.24 -2.27
C HIS A 120 16.59 3.97 -0.93
N ARG A 121 17.76 4.39 -0.42
CA ARG A 121 17.87 5.15 0.84
C ARG A 121 17.16 6.51 0.78
N TRP A 122 17.27 7.22 -0.35
CA TRP A 122 16.53 8.48 -0.53
C TRP A 122 15.02 8.27 -0.63
N GLY A 123 14.58 7.17 -1.26
CA GLY A 123 13.19 6.75 -1.24
C GLY A 123 12.68 6.48 0.18
N VAL A 124 13.48 5.81 1.02
CA VAL A 124 13.17 5.57 2.44
C VAL A 124 13.05 6.90 3.18
N ALA A 125 14.03 7.81 3.03
CA ALA A 125 14.00 9.11 3.68
C ALA A 125 12.74 9.92 3.32
N LEU A 126 12.40 9.98 2.03
CA LEU A 126 11.19 10.66 1.56
C LEU A 126 9.91 10.03 2.14
N LEU A 127 9.83 8.69 2.15
CA LEU A 127 8.69 7.97 2.71
C LEU A 127 8.54 8.22 4.22
N LEU A 128 9.63 8.19 4.98
CA LEU A 128 9.62 8.40 6.43
C LEU A 128 9.27 9.84 6.80
N VAL A 129 9.78 10.83 6.06
CA VAL A 129 9.39 12.24 6.25
C VAL A 129 7.90 12.42 5.97
N GLY A 130 7.41 11.85 4.87
CA GLY A 130 5.98 11.85 4.56
C GLY A 130 5.16 11.22 5.69
N LEU A 131 5.54 10.02 6.15
CA LEU A 131 4.86 9.30 7.22
C LEU A 131 4.85 10.09 8.53
N ALA A 132 5.99 10.68 8.93
CA ALA A 132 6.08 11.49 10.13
C ALA A 132 5.15 12.70 10.04
N PHE A 133 5.14 13.40 8.90
CA PHE A 133 4.25 14.53 8.67
C PHE A 133 2.78 14.14 8.73
N HIS A 134 2.41 12.97 8.18
CA HIS A 134 1.05 12.44 8.28
C HIS A 134 0.64 12.12 9.71
N ILE A 135 1.49 11.43 10.47
CA ILE A 135 1.22 11.10 11.88
C ILE A 135 1.03 12.39 12.68
N ILE A 136 1.91 13.38 12.51
CA ILE A 136 1.81 14.67 13.21
C ILE A 136 0.52 15.39 12.83
N TYR A 137 0.22 15.50 11.53
CA TYR A 137 -0.98 16.19 11.08
C TYR A 137 -2.26 15.53 11.60
N GLU A 138 -2.39 14.21 11.48
CA GLU A 138 -3.58 13.49 11.96
C GLU A 138 -3.70 13.48 13.49
N SER A 139 -2.58 13.51 14.22
CA SER A 139 -2.59 13.48 15.68
C SER A 139 -2.88 14.85 16.32
N PHE A 140 -2.46 15.94 15.67
CA PHE A 140 -2.45 17.26 16.30
C PHE A 140 -3.18 18.37 15.52
N ILE A 141 -3.42 18.19 14.23
CA ILE A 141 -3.96 19.26 13.36
C ILE A 141 -5.35 18.90 12.81
N ALA A 142 -5.52 17.65 12.36
CA ALA A 142 -6.77 17.19 11.78
C ALA A 142 -7.90 17.28 12.82
N SER A 143 -8.90 18.12 12.55
CA SER A 143 -10.12 18.22 13.34
C SER A 143 -11.26 17.51 12.60
N GLY A 144 -11.77 16.42 13.17
CA GLY A 144 -12.89 15.65 12.60
C GLY A 144 -12.79 14.15 12.83
N SER A 145 -13.81 13.43 12.37
CA SER A 145 -13.80 11.96 12.39
C SER A 145 -12.89 11.43 11.28
N ASN A 146 -11.96 10.54 11.62
CA ASN A 146 -11.08 9.93 10.63
C ASN A 146 -11.92 9.03 9.70
N PRO A 147 -12.03 9.36 8.39
CA PRO A 147 -12.86 8.63 7.44
C PRO A 147 -12.29 7.25 7.07
N MET A 148 -11.06 6.95 7.46
CA MET A 148 -10.39 5.67 7.24
C MET A 148 -10.54 4.70 8.42
N VAL A 149 -11.32 5.02 9.46
CA VAL A 149 -11.47 4.16 10.63
C VAL A 149 -12.14 2.82 10.28
N VAL A 150 -11.49 1.72 10.66
CA VAL A 150 -12.08 0.37 10.58
C VAL A 150 -12.74 0.06 11.92
N ASN A 151 -14.05 0.22 11.98
CA ASN A 151 -14.88 -0.20 13.11
C ASN A 151 -15.72 -1.45 12.77
N ARG A 152 -16.46 -1.99 13.75
CA ARG A 152 -17.32 -3.18 13.54
C ARG A 152 -18.40 -2.98 12.47
N LYS A 153 -18.86 -1.76 12.20
CA LYS A 153 -19.82 -1.49 11.12
C LYS A 153 -19.12 -1.52 9.76
N GLU A 154 -17.94 -0.92 9.67
CA GLU A 154 -17.15 -0.88 8.45
C GLU A 154 -16.65 -2.28 8.05
N ALA A 155 -16.18 -3.08 9.01
CA ALA A 155 -15.83 -4.49 8.77
C ALA A 155 -17.03 -5.28 8.18
N ARG A 156 -18.24 -5.07 8.71
CA ARG A 156 -19.46 -5.70 8.16
C ARG A 156 -19.74 -5.27 6.71
N LYS A 157 -19.52 -4.00 6.36
CA LYS A 157 -19.64 -3.54 4.96
C LYS A 157 -18.62 -4.22 4.04
N ILE A 158 -17.37 -4.30 4.46
CA ILE A 158 -16.30 -5.00 3.72
C ILE A 158 -16.69 -6.46 3.47
N PHE A 159 -17.13 -7.19 4.50
CA PHE A 159 -17.59 -8.57 4.35
C PHE A 159 -18.82 -8.69 3.44
N THR A 160 -19.74 -7.73 3.49
CA THR A 160 -20.92 -7.72 2.61
C THR A 160 -20.53 -7.53 1.14
N ILE A 161 -19.59 -6.61 0.86
CA ILE A 161 -19.04 -6.40 -0.49
C ILE A 161 -18.30 -7.66 -0.97
N LEU A 162 -17.54 -8.32 -0.09
CA LEU A 162 -16.86 -9.57 -0.44
C LEU A 162 -17.86 -10.68 -0.78
N LYS A 163 -18.91 -10.86 0.03
CA LYS A 163 -20.01 -11.80 -0.27
C LYS A 163 -20.68 -11.45 -1.60
N ASN A 164 -20.93 -10.18 -1.88
CA ASN A 164 -21.48 -9.73 -3.17
C ASN A 164 -20.54 -10.05 -4.34
N PHE A 165 -19.22 -9.86 -4.14
CA PHE A 165 -18.20 -10.21 -5.12
C PHE A 165 -18.15 -11.70 -5.43
N PHE A 166 -18.39 -12.57 -4.46
CA PHE A 166 -18.52 -14.02 -4.69
C PHE A 166 -19.94 -14.48 -5.08
N GLY A 167 -20.89 -13.55 -5.19
CA GLY A 167 -22.29 -13.88 -5.54
C GLY A 167 -23.12 -14.45 -4.38
N LEU A 168 -22.57 -14.49 -3.17
CA LEU A 168 -23.22 -14.97 -1.95
C LEU A 168 -24.19 -13.95 -1.31
N SER A 169 -24.23 -12.72 -1.84
CA SER A 169 -25.16 -11.67 -1.41
C SER A 169 -25.59 -10.81 -2.60
N LYS A 170 -26.84 -10.33 -2.55
CA LYS A 170 -27.33 -9.28 -3.45
C LYS A 170 -27.13 -7.87 -2.89
N SER A 171 -26.92 -7.75 -1.58
CA SER A 171 -26.75 -6.46 -0.92
C SER A 171 -25.40 -5.84 -1.26
N TYR A 172 -25.39 -4.53 -1.53
CA TYR A 172 -24.21 -3.71 -1.72
C TYR A 172 -24.37 -2.40 -0.93
N PRO A 173 -23.55 -2.16 0.11
CA PRO A 173 -23.68 -0.96 0.94
C PRO A 173 -23.26 0.30 0.18
N VAL A 174 -23.90 1.42 0.51
CA VAL A 174 -23.51 2.76 0.03
C VAL A 174 -22.14 3.14 0.63
N ALA A 175 -21.26 3.73 -0.18
CA ALA A 175 -19.99 4.25 0.28
C ALA A 175 -20.19 5.51 1.14
N THR A 176 -19.31 5.76 2.11
CA THR A 176 -19.31 7.03 2.87
C THR A 176 -18.48 8.05 2.11
N LYS A 177 -17.54 8.78 2.73
CA LYS A 177 -16.53 9.55 2.00
C LYS A 177 -15.67 8.64 1.09
N TYR A 178 -15.29 7.47 1.59
CA TYR A 178 -14.52 6.46 0.85
C TYR A 178 -15.31 5.16 0.74
N HIS A 179 -15.11 4.45 -0.37
CA HIS A 179 -15.65 3.11 -0.51
C HIS A 179 -14.98 2.16 0.48
N SER A 180 -15.75 1.25 1.11
CA SER A 180 -15.20 0.31 2.11
C SER A 180 -14.02 -0.51 1.60
N GLY A 181 -14.02 -0.85 0.30
CA GLY A 181 -12.88 -1.51 -0.35
C GLY A 181 -11.62 -0.64 -0.44
N GLN A 182 -11.75 0.69 -0.58
CA GLN A 182 -10.62 1.63 -0.54
C GLN A 182 -10.07 1.74 0.89
N ILE A 183 -10.94 1.78 1.90
CA ILE A 183 -10.53 1.79 3.32
C ILE A 183 -9.76 0.51 3.64
N PHE A 184 -10.28 -0.65 3.25
CA PHE A 184 -9.57 -1.93 3.41
C PHE A 184 -8.21 -1.92 2.71
N PHE A 185 -8.18 -1.49 1.44
CA PHE A 185 -6.95 -1.42 0.66
C PHE A 185 -5.91 -0.47 1.30
N HIS A 186 -6.34 0.69 1.81
CA HIS A 186 -5.48 1.63 2.52
C HIS A 186 -4.77 0.95 3.71
N TRP A 187 -5.50 0.24 4.57
CA TRP A 187 -4.90 -0.42 5.73
C TRP A 187 -4.00 -1.60 5.35
N VAL A 188 -4.32 -2.34 4.31
CA VAL A 188 -3.44 -3.40 3.78
C VAL A 188 -2.12 -2.82 3.30
N VAL A 189 -2.15 -1.75 2.49
CA VAL A 189 -0.94 -1.10 1.99
C VAL A 189 -0.16 -0.42 3.12
N ALA A 190 -0.83 0.26 4.05
CA ALA A 190 -0.20 0.87 5.21
C ALA A 190 0.52 -0.16 6.08
N GLY A 191 -0.14 -1.28 6.39
CA GLY A 191 0.46 -2.39 7.14
C GLY A 191 1.64 -3.02 6.38
N ASN A 192 1.51 -3.21 5.07
CA ASN A 192 2.59 -3.73 4.24
C ASN A 192 3.81 -2.80 4.21
N LEU A 193 3.60 -1.49 4.03
CA LEU A 193 4.67 -0.48 4.09
C LEU A 193 5.33 -0.44 5.47
N PHE A 194 4.56 -0.54 6.55
CA PHE A 194 5.10 -0.63 7.90
C PHE A 194 6.02 -1.85 8.07
N LEU A 195 5.60 -3.03 7.60
CA LEU A 195 6.43 -4.25 7.66
C LEU A 195 7.67 -4.16 6.78
N LEU A 196 7.59 -3.49 5.62
CA LEU A 196 8.76 -3.17 4.79
C LEU A 196 9.74 -2.26 5.51
N ILE A 197 9.26 -1.22 6.21
CA ILE A 197 10.11 -0.33 7.01
C ILE A 197 10.83 -1.12 8.11
N LEU A 198 10.10 -1.94 8.89
CA LEU A 198 10.68 -2.74 9.96
C LEU A 198 11.75 -3.70 9.44
N THR A 199 11.42 -4.51 8.43
CA THR A 199 12.37 -5.46 7.84
C THR A 199 13.55 -4.75 7.18
N GLY A 200 13.33 -3.61 6.52
CA GLY A 200 14.38 -2.79 5.91
C GLY A 200 15.37 -2.24 6.93
N PHE A 201 14.87 -1.76 8.08
CA PHE A 201 15.70 -1.31 9.20
C PHE A 201 16.53 -2.41 9.83
N VAL A 202 16.01 -3.63 9.94
CA VAL A 202 16.80 -4.79 10.41
C VAL A 202 17.91 -5.14 9.42
N ILE A 203 17.68 -5.03 8.11
CA ILE A 203 18.69 -5.37 7.09
C ILE A 203 19.73 -4.25 6.93
N TRP A 204 19.35 -2.99 7.15
CA TRP A 204 20.21 -1.84 6.91
C TRP A 204 21.24 -1.65 8.02
N LYS A 205 22.50 -2.06 7.75
CA LYS A 205 23.60 -2.09 8.73
C LYS A 205 23.68 -0.87 9.68
N PRO A 206 23.73 0.39 9.21
CA PRO A 206 23.87 1.54 10.12
C PRO A 206 22.77 1.64 11.16
N PHE A 207 21.53 1.30 10.79
CA PHE A 207 20.40 1.30 11.74
C PHE A 207 20.35 0.02 12.55
N ARG A 208 20.65 -1.13 11.93
CA ARG A 208 20.76 -2.42 12.59
C ARG A 208 21.73 -2.40 13.77
N ASP A 209 22.86 -1.71 13.63
CA ASP A 209 23.86 -1.60 14.70
C ASP A 209 23.35 -0.78 15.91
N LEU A 210 22.27 0.00 15.74
CA LEU A 210 21.56 0.70 16.83
C LEU A 210 20.46 -0.16 17.48
N LEU A 211 20.05 -1.25 16.84
CA LEU A 211 19.03 -2.14 17.38
C LEU A 211 19.66 -3.08 18.41
N PRO A 212 19.05 -3.26 19.59
CA PRO A 212 19.57 -4.18 20.60
C PRO A 212 19.21 -5.64 20.27
N LEU A 213 19.53 -6.10 19.04
CA LEU A 213 19.17 -7.44 18.54
C LEU A 213 19.68 -8.56 19.45
N LEU A 214 20.88 -8.39 19.99
CA LEU A 214 21.47 -9.36 20.92
C LEU A 214 20.68 -9.47 22.24
N LEU A 215 20.10 -8.37 22.74
CA LEU A 215 19.26 -8.39 23.95
C LEU A 215 17.96 -9.18 23.73
N PHE A 216 17.49 -9.25 22.49
CA PHE A 216 16.30 -10.03 22.10
C PHE A 216 16.63 -11.47 21.69
N GLY A 217 17.88 -11.91 21.80
CA GLY A 217 18.32 -13.21 21.30
C GLY A 217 18.24 -13.34 19.77
N ALA A 218 18.13 -12.21 19.05
CA ALA A 218 18.03 -12.18 17.61
C ALA A 218 19.43 -12.21 16.98
N GLY A 219 19.83 -13.38 16.50
CA GLY A 219 21.10 -13.59 15.79
C GLY A 219 21.01 -13.27 14.28
N TRP A 220 21.98 -13.78 13.54
CA TRP A 220 22.07 -13.61 12.09
C TRP A 220 20.85 -14.14 11.32
N ASP A 221 20.25 -15.25 11.77
CA ASP A 221 19.03 -15.81 11.17
C ASP A 221 17.89 -14.80 11.09
N PHE A 222 17.70 -13.97 12.12
CA PHE A 222 16.65 -12.96 12.13
C PHE A 222 16.85 -11.91 11.03
N ILE A 223 18.09 -11.52 10.76
CA ILE A 223 18.44 -10.57 9.69
C ILE A 223 18.14 -11.20 8.33
N PHE A 224 18.46 -12.48 8.16
CA PHE A 224 18.22 -13.17 6.90
C PHE A 224 16.74 -13.47 6.65
N TYR A 225 15.99 -13.87 7.68
CA TYR A 225 14.53 -13.93 7.59
C TYR A 225 13.91 -12.57 7.30
N SER A 226 14.46 -11.48 7.87
CA SER A 226 14.01 -10.13 7.54
C SER A 226 14.20 -9.83 6.05
N ARG A 227 15.28 -10.30 5.43
CA ARG A 227 15.49 -10.18 3.97
C ARG A 227 14.46 -10.95 3.15
N LEU A 228 14.14 -12.18 3.55
CA LEU A 228 13.07 -12.98 2.94
C LEU A 228 11.72 -12.24 3.03
N LEU A 229 11.37 -11.79 4.24
CA LEU A 229 10.12 -11.06 4.50
C LEU A 229 10.08 -9.73 3.75
N HIS A 230 11.19 -8.99 3.66
CA HIS A 230 11.24 -7.76 2.88
C HIS A 230 10.96 -8.02 1.40
N GLY A 231 11.53 -9.09 0.83
CA GLY A 231 11.21 -9.53 -0.53
C GLY A 231 9.74 -9.92 -0.70
N PHE A 232 9.17 -10.64 0.27
CA PHE A 232 7.76 -11.03 0.29
C PHE A 232 6.81 -9.82 0.31
N PHE A 233 7.00 -8.88 1.23
CA PHE A 233 6.19 -7.67 1.31
C PHE A 233 6.43 -6.72 0.12
N SER A 234 7.59 -6.80 -0.52
CA SER A 234 7.85 -6.07 -1.78
C SER A 234 6.99 -6.63 -2.92
N ALA A 235 6.89 -7.96 -3.05
CA ALA A 235 6.02 -8.59 -4.04
C ALA A 235 4.54 -8.21 -3.83
N ILE A 236 4.08 -8.21 -2.58
CA ILE A 236 2.72 -7.78 -2.22
C ILE A 236 2.51 -6.30 -2.54
N LEU A 237 3.47 -5.43 -2.25
CA LEU A 237 3.40 -3.99 -2.56
C LEU A 237 3.24 -3.77 -4.08
N ILE A 238 4.05 -4.46 -4.88
CA ILE A 238 4.00 -4.36 -6.35
C ILE A 238 2.65 -4.83 -6.89
N ALA A 239 2.17 -5.99 -6.41
CA ALA A 239 0.84 -6.49 -6.80
C ALA A 239 -0.28 -5.53 -6.38
N SER A 240 -0.17 -4.92 -5.20
CA SER A 240 -1.11 -3.90 -4.71
C SER A 240 -1.07 -2.63 -5.55
N LEU A 241 0.12 -2.21 -6.02
CA LEU A 241 0.28 -1.06 -6.90
C LEU A 241 -0.40 -1.28 -8.26
N PHE A 242 -0.30 -2.49 -8.83
CA PHE A 242 -1.08 -2.83 -10.03
C PHE A 242 -2.58 -2.71 -9.78
N GLY A 243 -3.07 -3.25 -8.66
CA GLY A 243 -4.47 -3.12 -8.26
C GLY A 243 -4.89 -1.65 -8.11
N HIS A 244 -4.08 -0.84 -7.42
CA HIS A 244 -4.34 0.57 -7.19
C HIS A 244 -4.47 1.35 -8.52
N ILE A 245 -3.51 1.18 -9.42
CA ILE A 245 -3.50 1.85 -10.73
C ILE A 245 -4.68 1.36 -11.58
N TYR A 246 -4.95 0.05 -11.58
CA TYR A 246 -6.10 -0.54 -12.26
C TYR A 246 -7.42 0.10 -11.80
N PHE A 247 -7.65 0.18 -10.48
CA PHE A 247 -8.88 0.78 -9.95
C PHE A 247 -8.97 2.29 -10.21
N ALA A 248 -7.86 3.01 -10.21
CA ALA A 248 -7.85 4.45 -10.43
C ALA A 248 -8.06 4.81 -11.91
N VAL A 249 -7.40 4.09 -12.83
CA VAL A 249 -7.30 4.46 -14.24
C VAL A 249 -8.22 3.66 -15.15
N LEU A 250 -8.34 2.34 -14.92
CA LEU A 250 -9.06 1.45 -15.86
C LEU A 250 -10.56 1.33 -15.52
N ILE A 251 -10.97 1.66 -14.31
CA ILE A 251 -12.38 1.70 -13.92
C ILE A 251 -12.95 3.11 -14.12
N LYS A 252 -13.68 3.32 -15.23
CA LYS A 252 -14.29 4.62 -15.59
C LYS A 252 -15.13 5.23 -14.47
N LYS A 253 -15.85 4.40 -13.70
CA LYS A 253 -16.67 4.85 -12.56
C LYS A 253 -15.84 5.59 -11.50
N ASN A 254 -14.55 5.30 -11.39
CA ASN A 254 -13.65 5.89 -10.38
C ASN A 254 -12.91 7.13 -10.91
N TRP A 255 -13.08 7.50 -12.18
CA TRP A 255 -12.39 8.66 -12.76
C TRP A 255 -12.66 9.99 -12.05
N PRO A 256 -13.87 10.29 -11.55
CA PRO A 256 -14.12 11.53 -10.80
C PRO A 256 -13.25 11.59 -9.54
N GLU A 257 -13.13 10.46 -8.84
CA GLU A 257 -12.27 10.33 -7.67
C GLU A 257 -10.78 10.42 -8.05
N ALA A 258 -10.36 9.76 -9.12
CA ALA A 258 -8.98 9.83 -9.60
C ALA A 258 -8.59 11.26 -10.02
N LYS A 259 -9.47 11.97 -10.73
CA LYS A 259 -9.28 13.38 -11.08
C LYS A 259 -9.18 14.27 -9.84
N SER A 260 -9.98 13.99 -8.81
CA SER A 260 -9.91 14.74 -7.56
C SER A 260 -8.57 14.59 -6.83
N MET A 261 -7.75 13.58 -7.11
CA MET A 261 -6.38 13.51 -6.58
C MET A 261 -5.44 14.55 -7.21
N LEU A 262 -5.79 15.09 -8.38
CA LEU A 262 -5.09 16.19 -9.03
C LEU A 262 -5.76 17.52 -8.69
N THR A 263 -7.08 17.63 -8.86
CA THR A 263 -7.81 18.90 -8.76
C THR A 263 -8.29 19.23 -7.35
N GLY A 264 -8.45 18.23 -6.48
CA GLY A 264 -9.05 18.33 -5.15
C GLY A 264 -10.59 18.28 -5.15
N ARG A 265 -11.23 18.34 -6.32
CA ARG A 265 -12.67 18.57 -6.46
C ARG A 265 -13.39 17.46 -7.22
N VAL A 266 -14.68 17.32 -6.94
CA VAL A 266 -15.60 16.41 -7.64
C VAL A 266 -16.98 17.08 -7.78
N SER A 267 -17.71 16.79 -8.86
CA SER A 267 -19.11 17.21 -9.00
C SER A 267 -19.95 16.59 -7.88
N LEU A 268 -20.74 17.41 -7.20
CA LEU A 268 -21.65 16.98 -6.13
C LEU A 268 -22.67 15.96 -6.65
N HIS A 269 -23.24 16.22 -7.83
CA HIS A 269 -24.21 15.31 -8.45
C HIS A 269 -23.59 13.93 -8.73
N GLU A 270 -22.35 13.90 -9.22
CA GLU A 270 -21.65 12.65 -9.49
C GLU A 270 -21.21 11.92 -8.20
N HIS A 271 -20.78 12.67 -7.18
CA HIS A 271 -20.44 12.14 -5.87
C HIS A 271 -21.64 11.45 -5.21
N LEU A 272 -22.79 12.12 -5.19
CA LEU A 272 -24.02 11.61 -4.58
C LEU A 272 -24.57 10.35 -5.28
N LYS A 273 -24.24 10.05 -6.52
CA LYS A 273 -24.65 8.77 -7.18
C LYS A 273 -24.05 7.52 -6.54
N SER A 274 -22.98 7.67 -5.75
CA SER A 274 -22.18 6.53 -5.28
C SER A 274 -21.74 6.63 -3.83
N HIS A 275 -21.72 7.82 -3.26
CA HIS A 275 -21.23 8.12 -1.92
C HIS A 275 -22.28 8.91 -1.13
N SER A 276 -22.38 8.64 0.16
CA SER A 276 -23.03 9.55 1.09
C SER A 276 -22.09 10.71 1.39
N LEU A 277 -22.68 11.90 1.65
CA LEU A 277 -21.93 13.02 2.20
C LEU A 277 -21.36 12.72 3.59
#